data_AF-A0A927T069-F1
#
_entry.id   AF-A0A927T069-F1
#
_cell.length_a   1.000
_cell.length_b   1.000
_cell.length_c   1.000
_cell.angle_alpha   90.00
_cell.angle_beta   90.00
_cell.angle_gamma   90.00
#
_symmetry.space_group_name_H-M   'P 1'
#
loop_
_entity.id
_entity.type
_entity.pdbx_description
1 polymer ?
#
loop_
_entity_poly.entity_id
_entity_poly.type
_entity_poly.pdbx_seq_one_letter_code
_entity_poly.pdbx_strand_id
1 'polypeptide(L)'
;MANEALQKIKRDLRSLSKRDVMICIAVMVVVVLLCFNKSNTAQSPPQNDDSVAATADGTTPLEQRLANTLSKIDGAGTVSVFINTDDKANDVIGVVILSHGADTPHVRIQLQLATQTALGIEPSRIKIFEMKD
;
A
#
# COMPACT_ATOMS: atom_id res chain seq x y z
N MET A 1 -14.80 -43.01 6.20
CA MET A 1 -13.66 -42.32 5.56
C MET A 1 -13.16 -41.11 6.37
N ALA A 2 -14.01 -40.18 6.83
CA ALA A 2 -13.56 -39.02 7.63
C ALA A 2 -12.87 -39.39 8.97
N ASN A 3 -13.32 -40.45 9.64
CA ASN A 3 -12.78 -40.86 10.94
C ASN A 3 -11.34 -41.42 10.85
N GLU A 4 -10.95 -41.96 9.70
CA GLU A 4 -9.59 -42.51 9.49
C GLU A 4 -8.56 -41.41 9.20
N ALA A 5 -8.96 -40.33 8.53
CA ALA A 5 -8.12 -39.16 8.28
C ALA A 5 -7.79 -38.41 9.58
N LEU A 6 -8.79 -38.28 10.46
CA LEU A 6 -8.64 -37.67 11.79
C LEU A 6 -7.67 -38.45 12.68
N GLN A 7 -7.68 -39.78 12.60
CA GLN A 7 -6.77 -40.65 13.36
C GLN A 7 -5.32 -40.57 12.84
N LYS A 8 -5.12 -40.42 11.52
CA LYS A 8 -3.77 -40.21 10.95
C LYS A 8 -3.16 -38.88 11.41
N ILE A 9 -3.92 -37.79 11.31
CA ILE A 9 -3.47 -36.45 11.71
C ILE A 9 -3.10 -36.39 13.20
N LYS A 10 -3.90 -37.05 14.07
CA LYS A 10 -3.64 -37.07 15.51
C LYS A 10 -2.40 -37.89 15.90
N ARG A 11 -1.97 -38.82 15.05
CA ARG A 11 -0.79 -39.68 15.24
C ARG A 11 0.50 -38.98 14.79
N ASP A 12 0.44 -38.20 13.72
CA ASP A 12 1.57 -37.42 13.21
C ASP A 12 1.89 -36.20 14.10
N LEU A 13 0.93 -35.72 14.91
CA LEU A 13 1.20 -34.72 15.96
C LEU A 13 1.96 -35.27 17.18
N ARG A 14 2.12 -36.60 17.31
CA ARG A 14 2.62 -37.25 18.54
C ARG A 14 4.03 -37.84 18.43
N SER A 15 4.78 -37.57 17.37
CA SER A 15 6.16 -38.07 17.21
C SER A 15 7.24 -36.98 17.24
N LEU A 16 6.86 -35.73 17.52
CA LEU A 16 7.82 -34.65 17.66
C LEU A 16 8.48 -34.72 19.04
N SER A 17 9.82 -34.84 19.06
CA SER A 17 10.59 -34.86 20.30
C SER A 17 10.32 -33.57 21.08
N LYS A 18 10.43 -33.58 22.42
CA LYS A 18 10.14 -32.39 23.26
C LYS A 18 10.92 -31.14 22.80
N ARG A 19 12.09 -31.34 22.19
CA ARG A 19 12.91 -30.29 21.57
C ARG A 19 12.28 -29.74 20.29
N ASP A 20 11.78 -30.61 19.41
CA ASP A 20 11.17 -30.21 18.14
C ASP A 20 9.80 -29.56 18.36
N VAL A 21 9.02 -30.03 19.35
CA VAL A 21 7.76 -29.37 19.75
C VAL A 21 8.03 -27.98 20.32
N MET A 22 9.07 -27.81 21.15
CA MET A 22 9.46 -26.49 21.66
C MET A 22 9.89 -25.55 20.52
N ILE A 23 10.66 -26.05 19.54
CA ILE A 23 11.07 -25.26 18.37
C ILE A 23 9.86 -24.87 17.52
N CYS A 24 8.95 -25.80 17.23
CA CYS A 24 7.74 -25.52 16.46
C CYS A 24 6.83 -24.50 17.17
N ILE A 25 6.65 -24.61 18.48
CA ILE A 25 5.86 -23.63 19.25
C ILE A 25 6.56 -22.28 19.26
N ALA A 26 7.88 -22.23 19.45
CA ALA A 26 8.64 -20.99 19.41
C ALA A 26 8.56 -20.31 18.03
N VAL A 27 8.68 -21.07 16.93
CA VAL A 27 8.51 -20.55 15.56
C VAL A 27 7.08 -20.06 15.34
N MET A 28 6.06 -20.79 15.80
CA MET A 28 4.67 -20.34 15.71
C MET A 28 4.43 -19.06 16.52
N VAL A 29 5.00 -18.94 17.72
CA VAL A 29 4.91 -17.73 18.55
C VAL A 29 5.64 -16.55 17.89
N VAL A 30 6.80 -16.77 17.28
CA VAL A 30 7.54 -15.74 16.53
C VAL A 30 6.76 -15.32 15.28
N VAL A 31 6.18 -16.26 14.53
CA VAL A 31 5.33 -15.95 13.37
C VAL A 31 4.09 -15.16 13.82
N VAL A 32 3.45 -15.57 14.93
CA VAL A 32 2.32 -14.83 15.51
C VAL A 32 2.75 -13.44 15.96
N LEU A 33 3.92 -13.28 16.62
CA LEU A 33 4.47 -11.98 17.00
C LEU A 33 4.80 -11.11 15.79
N LEU A 34 5.33 -11.67 14.71
CA LEU A 34 5.58 -10.95 13.45
C LEU A 34 4.26 -10.56 12.77
N CYS A 35 3.24 -11.41 12.84
CA CYS A 35 1.89 -11.09 12.37
C CYS A 35 1.22 -10.02 13.24
N PHE A 36 1.41 -10.04 14.56
CA PHE A 36 0.88 -9.05 15.50
C PHE A 36 1.64 -7.71 15.45
N ASN A 37 2.96 -7.71 15.24
CA ASN A 37 3.70 -6.46 15.01
C ASN A 37 3.35 -5.84 13.65
N LYS A 38 2.72 -6.59 12.75
CA LYS A 38 2.11 -6.09 11.51
C LYS A 38 0.60 -5.87 11.65
N SER A 39 0.10 -5.62 12.86
CA SER A 39 -1.32 -5.29 13.10
C SER A 39 -1.56 -3.91 13.72
N ASN A 40 -0.61 -2.98 13.61
CA ASN A 40 -0.85 -1.53 13.78
C ASN A 40 -0.42 -0.71 12.53
N THR A 41 -0.69 -1.26 11.36
CA THR A 41 -0.91 -0.47 10.14
C THR A 41 -2.04 -1.15 9.40
N ALA A 42 -3.19 -0.50 9.42
CA ALA A 42 -4.37 -0.92 8.67
C ALA A 42 -4.05 -0.85 7.18
N GLN A 43 -3.57 -1.96 6.62
CA GLN A 43 -3.56 -2.15 5.18
C GLN A 43 -3.68 -3.63 4.84
N SER A 44 -4.93 -4.07 4.74
CA SER A 44 -5.30 -5.16 3.84
C SER A 44 -6.31 -4.60 2.84
N PRO A 45 -6.16 -4.87 1.53
CA PRO A 45 -7.12 -4.44 0.52
C PRO A 45 -8.35 -5.37 0.53
N PRO A 46 -9.54 -4.82 0.32
CA PRO A 46 -10.57 -5.52 -0.44
C PRO A 46 -11.10 -4.64 -1.58
N GLN A 47 -11.34 -5.32 -2.70
CA GLN A 47 -12.03 -4.80 -3.86
C GLN A 47 -13.50 -4.52 -3.51
N ASN A 48 -14.02 -3.39 -4.01
CA ASN A 48 -15.43 -3.07 -4.21
C ASN A 48 -16.38 -3.23 -3.01
N ASP A 49 -16.68 -2.13 -2.31
CA ASP A 49 -18.05 -1.89 -1.87
C ASP A 49 -18.34 -0.39 -1.79
N ASP A 50 -19.43 0.02 -2.43
CA ASP A 50 -20.02 1.34 -2.34
C ASP A 50 -20.43 1.59 -0.88
N SER A 51 -19.71 2.46 -0.18
CA SER A 51 -20.16 2.99 1.11
C SER A 51 -19.70 4.41 1.24
N VAL A 52 -20.57 5.29 0.73
CA VAL A 52 -20.57 6.73 0.92
C VAL A 52 -20.76 7.02 2.41
N ALA A 53 -19.68 6.98 3.17
CA ALA A 53 -19.64 7.41 4.56
C ALA A 53 -18.64 8.57 4.65
N ALA A 54 -19.20 9.78 4.57
CA ALA A 54 -18.50 11.03 4.78
C ALA A 54 -17.69 10.99 6.08
N THR A 55 -16.40 10.74 5.97
CA THR A 55 -15.41 10.96 7.01
C THR A 55 -14.24 11.64 6.33
N ALA A 56 -13.84 12.77 6.89
CA ALA A 56 -12.86 13.72 6.36
C ALA A 56 -11.44 13.12 6.23
N ASP A 57 -11.25 12.24 5.27
CA ASP A 57 -9.95 11.94 4.68
C ASP A 57 -9.96 12.63 3.31
N GLY A 58 -9.24 13.75 3.19
CA GLY A 58 -9.28 14.65 2.03
C GLY A 58 -8.68 14.06 0.76
N THR A 59 -8.63 12.73 0.64
CA THR A 59 -8.04 12.02 -0.48
C THR A 59 -9.14 11.63 -1.47
N THR A 60 -9.10 12.21 -2.67
CA THR A 60 -10.09 11.89 -3.72
C THR A 60 -9.82 10.50 -4.31
N PRO A 61 -10.84 9.78 -4.82
CA PRO A 61 -10.62 8.49 -5.49
C PRO A 61 -9.70 8.61 -6.72
N LEU A 62 -9.61 9.80 -7.31
CA LEU A 62 -8.68 10.11 -8.40
C LEU A 62 -7.23 10.13 -7.92
N GLU A 63 -6.95 10.80 -6.80
CA GLU A 63 -5.62 10.85 -6.18
C GLU A 63 -5.11 9.46 -5.85
N GLN A 64 -5.96 8.61 -5.27
CA GLN A 64 -5.58 7.25 -4.90
C GLN A 64 -5.22 6.39 -6.14
N ARG A 65 -5.97 6.53 -7.24
CA ARG A 65 -5.66 5.85 -8.51
C ARG A 65 -4.36 6.36 -9.12
N LEU A 66 -4.13 7.67 -9.06
CA LEU A 66 -2.89 8.26 -9.55
C LEU A 66 -1.70 7.79 -8.72
N ALA A 67 -1.78 7.88 -7.40
CA ALA A 67 -0.73 7.42 -6.48
C ALA A 67 -0.38 5.94 -6.71
N ASN A 68 -1.38 5.06 -6.85
CA ASN A 68 -1.18 3.65 -7.15
C ASN A 68 -0.55 3.37 -8.51
N THR A 69 -0.70 4.29 -9.46
CA THR A 69 -0.09 4.17 -10.79
C THR A 69 1.35 4.67 -10.75
N LEU A 70 1.58 5.82 -10.12
CA LEU A 70 2.89 6.44 -9.98
C LEU A 70 3.83 5.62 -9.09
N SER A 71 3.33 4.90 -8.09
CA SER A 71 4.14 4.02 -7.23
C SER A 71 4.72 2.80 -7.96
N LYS A 72 4.22 2.46 -9.14
CA LYS A 72 4.76 1.38 -9.99
C LYS A 72 5.94 1.82 -10.84
N ILE A 73 6.28 3.11 -10.82
CA ILE A 73 7.46 3.64 -11.50
C ILE A 73 8.70 3.16 -10.75
N ASP A 74 9.68 2.65 -11.50
CA ASP A 74 10.92 2.14 -10.91
C ASP A 74 11.64 3.26 -10.15
N GLY A 75 11.98 2.99 -8.89
CA GLY A 75 12.59 3.98 -7.99
C GLY A 75 11.64 4.99 -7.35
N ALA A 76 10.32 5.03 -7.64
CA ALA A 76 9.41 6.01 -7.03
C ALA A 76 9.11 5.78 -5.53
N GLY A 77 9.19 4.53 -5.07
CA GLY A 77 8.96 4.16 -3.66
C GLY A 77 7.54 4.46 -3.20
N THR A 78 7.40 5.01 -1.99
CA THR A 78 6.11 5.46 -1.46
C THR A 78 5.72 6.77 -2.14
N VAL A 79 4.49 6.83 -2.67
CA VAL A 79 3.97 8.01 -3.37
C VAL A 79 2.64 8.45 -2.75
N SER A 80 2.54 9.74 -2.43
CA SER A 80 1.31 10.41 -2.03
C SER A 80 1.05 11.57 -3.00
N VAL A 81 -0.22 11.73 -3.39
CA VAL A 81 -0.64 12.71 -4.38
C VAL A 81 -1.77 13.55 -3.78
N PHE A 82 -1.68 14.85 -3.97
CA PHE A 82 -2.75 15.79 -3.67
C PHE A 82 -3.05 16.63 -4.91
N ILE A 83 -4.33 16.71 -5.29
CA ILE A 83 -4.83 17.43 -6.45
C ILE A 83 -5.68 18.60 -5.95
N ASN A 84 -5.25 19.82 -6.25
CA ASN A 84 -6.04 21.01 -6.01
C ASN A 84 -6.96 21.27 -7.22
N THR A 85 -8.26 21.19 -7.00
CA THR A 85 -9.30 21.36 -8.03
C THR A 85 -10.20 22.55 -7.66
N ASP A 86 -10.57 23.36 -8.66
CA ASP A 86 -11.57 24.43 -8.49
C ASP A 86 -12.99 23.87 -8.63
N ASP A 87 -13.78 23.90 -7.56
CA ASP A 87 -15.17 23.42 -7.54
C ASP A 87 -16.07 24.12 -8.58
N LYS A 88 -15.74 25.36 -8.99
CA LYS A 88 -16.58 26.14 -9.92
C LYS A 88 -16.29 25.83 -11.38
N ALA A 89 -15.04 25.55 -11.70
CA ALA A 89 -14.59 25.34 -13.08
C ALA A 89 -14.32 23.86 -13.40
N ASN A 90 -14.33 22.98 -12.39
CA ASN A 90 -13.89 21.58 -12.50
C ASN A 90 -12.51 21.47 -13.17
N ASP A 91 -11.65 22.47 -12.91
CA ASP A 91 -10.30 22.58 -13.46
C ASP A 91 -9.26 22.25 -12.39
N VAL A 92 -8.16 21.63 -12.80
CA VAL A 92 -7.05 21.29 -11.91
C VAL A 92 -6.11 22.49 -11.82
N ILE A 93 -6.12 23.12 -10.64
CA ILE A 93 -5.26 24.28 -10.34
C ILE A 93 -3.80 23.82 -10.21
N GLY A 94 -3.58 22.67 -9.58
CA GLY A 94 -2.24 22.12 -9.42
C GLY A 94 -2.19 20.78 -8.72
N VAL A 95 -1.05 20.12 -8.82
CA VAL A 95 -0.83 18.80 -8.25
C VAL A 95 0.47 18.80 -7.46
N VAL A 96 0.39 18.26 -6.25
CA VAL A 96 1.54 18.05 -5.38
C VAL A 96 1.77 16.55 -5.26
N ILE A 97 3.02 16.12 -5.49
CA ILE A 97 3.45 14.74 -5.42
C ILE A 97 4.56 14.65 -4.39
N LEU A 98 4.38 13.78 -3.41
CA LEU A 98 5.40 13.40 -2.44
C LEU A 98 5.88 12.00 -2.79
N SER A 99 7.17 11.83 -3.05
CA SER A 99 7.76 10.54 -3.41
C SER A 99 9.11 10.36 -2.73
N HIS A 100 9.37 9.19 -2.14
CA HIS A 100 10.69 8.84 -1.59
C HIS A 100 11.80 8.92 -2.66
N GLY A 101 11.49 8.54 -3.90
CA GLY A 101 12.45 8.55 -5.01
C GLY A 101 12.63 9.88 -5.73
N ALA A 102 12.05 10.98 -5.24
CA ALA A 102 12.11 12.27 -5.93
C ALA A 102 13.50 12.95 -5.87
N ASP A 103 14.44 12.39 -5.10
CA ASP A 103 15.85 12.77 -5.06
C ASP A 103 16.54 12.52 -6.42
N THR A 104 16.11 11.45 -7.10
CA THR A 104 16.67 10.98 -8.35
C THR A 104 16.05 11.75 -9.53
N PRO A 105 16.85 12.48 -10.34
CA PRO A 105 16.32 13.29 -11.43
C PRO A 105 15.50 12.49 -12.44
N HIS A 106 15.89 11.25 -12.70
CA HIS A 106 15.18 10.36 -13.63
C HIS A 106 13.76 10.05 -13.16
N VAL A 107 13.61 9.67 -11.89
CA VAL A 107 12.31 9.39 -11.26
C VAL A 107 11.45 10.65 -11.24
N ARG A 108 12.04 11.80 -10.89
CA ARG A 108 11.33 13.09 -10.89
C ARG A 108 10.77 13.45 -12.28
N ILE A 109 11.57 13.27 -13.34
CA ILE A 109 11.13 13.52 -14.72
C ILE A 109 9.99 12.57 -15.11
N GLN A 110 10.11 11.28 -14.78
CA GLN A 110 9.08 10.29 -15.08
C GLN A 110 7.76 10.57 -14.35
N LEU A 111 7.82 10.88 -13.06
CA LEU A 111 6.65 11.28 -12.28
C LEU A 111 5.98 12.51 -12.90
N GLN A 112 6.76 13.52 -13.25
CA GLN A 112 6.23 14.73 -13.86
C GLN A 112 5.54 14.45 -15.22
N LEU A 113 6.13 13.62 -16.07
CA LEU A 113 5.56 13.25 -17.37
C LEU A 113 4.30 12.39 -17.24
N ALA A 114 4.31 11.44 -16.32
CA ALA A 114 3.16 10.59 -16.02
C ALA A 114 1.98 11.42 -15.53
N THR A 115 2.21 12.38 -14.62
CA THR A 115 1.16 13.27 -14.13
C THR A 115 0.66 14.24 -15.20
N GLN A 116 1.54 14.79 -16.03
CA GLN A 116 1.13 15.61 -17.20
C GLN A 116 0.20 14.84 -18.13
N THR A 117 0.52 13.58 -18.41
CA THR A 117 -0.28 12.73 -19.32
C THR A 117 -1.60 12.30 -18.67
N ALA A 118 -1.57 11.99 -17.37
CA ALA A 118 -2.74 11.50 -16.65
C ALA A 118 -3.78 12.60 -16.38
N LEU A 119 -3.35 13.83 -16.09
CA LEU A 119 -4.25 14.95 -15.76
C LEU A 119 -4.36 16.01 -16.86
N GLY A 120 -3.51 15.99 -17.88
CA GLY A 120 -3.51 17.02 -18.93
C GLY A 120 -3.10 18.41 -18.46
N ILE A 121 -2.36 18.50 -17.34
CA ILE A 121 -1.91 19.77 -16.76
C ILE A 121 -0.47 20.09 -17.14
N GLU A 122 -0.15 21.38 -17.12
CA GLU A 122 1.20 21.86 -17.44
C GLU A 122 2.25 21.50 -16.36
N PRO A 123 3.52 21.31 -16.76
CA PRO A 123 4.66 21.16 -15.84
C PRO A 123 4.73 22.20 -14.72
N SER A 124 4.36 23.44 -15.02
CA SER A 124 4.40 24.60 -14.12
C SER A 124 3.48 24.45 -12.91
N ARG A 125 2.41 23.65 -13.05
CA ARG A 125 1.40 23.38 -12.04
C ARG A 125 1.67 22.11 -11.22
N ILE A 126 2.74 21.37 -11.56
CA ILE A 126 3.12 20.14 -10.88
C ILE A 126 4.31 20.42 -9.97
N LYS A 127 4.17 20.08 -8.70
CA LYS A 127 5.25 20.18 -7.73
C LYS A 127 5.56 18.82 -7.13
N ILE A 128 6.82 18.41 -7.24
CA ILE A 128 7.31 17.13 -6.74
C ILE A 128 8.26 17.40 -5.58
N PHE A 129 8.04 16.71 -4.47
CA PHE A 129 8.86 16.77 -3.26
C PHE A 129 9.34 15.38 -2.87
N GLU A 130 10.53 15.36 -2.27
CA GLU A 130 11.06 14.17 -1.62
C GLU A 130 10.37 13.96 -0.27
N MET A 131 9.86 12.74 -0.06
CA MET A 131 9.36 12.33 1.25
C MET A 131 10.55 11.92 2.12
N LYS A 132 10.65 12.51 3.31
CA LYS A 132 11.61 12.11 4.33
C LYS A 132 10.88 11.31 5.41
N ASP A 133 11.50 10.22 5.85
CA ASP A 133 11.06 9.44 7.01
C ASP A 133 11.28 10.19 8.33
#